data_AF-A0A432SKP5-F1
#
_entry.id   AF-A0A432SKP5-F1
#
_cell.length_a   1.000
_cell.length_b   1.000
_cell.length_c   1.000
_cell.angle_alpha   90.00
_cell.angle_beta   90.00
_cell.angle_gamma   90.00
#
_symmetry.space_group_name_H-M   'P 1'
#
loop_
_entity.id
_entity.type
_entity.pdbx_description
1 polymer ?
#
loop_
_entity_poly.entity_id
_entity_poly.type
_entity_poly.pdbx_seq_one_letter_code
_entity_poly.pdbx_strand_id
1 'polypeptide(L)' 'MSEPRLQDIEDYNTLKGEKRRVVWAVIVAGLVIGAIYVGAKAMFSDTEDAIPINDTITEITTK' A
#
# COMPACT_ATOMS: atom_id res chain seq x y z
N MET A 1 20.72 -31.67 -0.41
CA MET A 1 19.88 -30.60 -0.95
C MET A 1 18.51 -31.19 -1.17
N SER A 2 17.54 -30.83 -0.33
CA SER A 2 16.16 -31.31 -0.41
C SER A 2 15.43 -30.51 -1.48
N GLU A 3 15.21 -31.14 -2.62
CA GLU A 3 14.51 -30.53 -3.76
C GLU A 3 13.04 -30.30 -3.39
N PRO A 4 12.50 -29.08 -3.60
CA PRO A 4 11.10 -28.78 -3.29
C PRO A 4 10.18 -29.65 -4.13
N ARG A 5 9.23 -30.37 -3.51
CA ARG A 5 8.33 -31.28 -4.23
C ARG A 5 7.01 -30.57 -4.55
N LEU A 6 6.31 -31.03 -5.59
CA LEU A 6 4.98 -30.52 -6.00
C LEU A 6 3.93 -30.57 -4.87
N GLN A 7 4.07 -31.49 -3.93
CA GLN A 7 3.23 -31.64 -2.74
C GLN A 7 3.48 -30.54 -1.68
N ASP A 8 4.62 -29.85 -1.74
CA ASP A 8 4.92 -28.70 -0.87
C ASP A 8 4.25 -27.40 -1.38
N ILE A 9 3.54 -27.46 -2.52
CA ILE A 9 2.80 -26.32 -3.09
C ILE A 9 1.52 -25.99 -2.30
N GLU A 10 1.03 -26.94 -1.50
CA GLU A 10 -0.20 -26.81 -0.70
C GLU A 10 -0.09 -25.74 0.40
N ASP A 11 1.14 -25.39 0.78
CA ASP A 11 1.49 -24.39 1.79
C ASP A 11 1.33 -22.94 1.29
N TYR A 12 0.95 -22.75 0.02
CA TYR A 12 0.54 -21.45 -0.54
C TYR A 12 -0.96 -21.18 -0.38
N ASN A 13 -1.81 -22.20 -0.46
CA ASN A 13 -3.26 -22.05 -0.43
C ASN A 13 -3.85 -22.13 0.99
N THR A 14 -3.17 -22.84 1.88
CA THR A 14 -3.59 -22.96 3.27
C THR A 14 -2.94 -21.85 4.10
N LEU A 15 -3.50 -20.64 4.03
CA LEU A 15 -3.31 -19.58 5.03
C LEU A 15 -3.89 -20.02 6.41
N LYS A 16 -3.45 -21.17 6.92
CA LYS A 16 -3.84 -21.72 8.21
C LYS A 16 -2.68 -21.46 9.18
N GLY A 17 -3.00 -20.76 10.26
CA GLY A 17 -2.04 -20.46 11.33
C GLY A 17 -1.24 -19.17 11.12
N GLU A 18 0.07 -19.27 11.30
CA GLU A 18 0.99 -18.14 11.52
C GLU A 18 1.11 -17.19 10.31
N LYS A 19 1.15 -17.74 9.09
CA LYS A 19 1.22 -16.94 7.86
C LYS A 19 0.01 -16.01 7.68
N ARG A 20 -1.21 -16.46 8.04
CA ARG A 20 -2.41 -15.61 7.99
C ARG A 20 -2.32 -14.43 8.96
N ARG A 21 -1.73 -14.65 10.14
CA ARG A 21 -1.52 -13.60 11.14
C ARG A 21 -0.53 -12.56 10.63
N VAL A 22 0.54 -12.98 9.96
CA VAL A 22 1.51 -12.07 9.35
C VAL A 22 0.86 -11.23 8.24
N VAL A 23 0.11 -11.88 7.33
CA VAL A 23 -0.60 -11.15 6.26
C VAL A 23 -1.59 -10.14 6.82
N TRP A 24 -2.37 -10.53 7.84
CA TRP A 24 -3.28 -9.61 8.52
C TRP A 24 -2.55 -8.46 9.22
N ALA A 25 -1.42 -8.74 9.87
CA ALA A 25 -0.60 -7.71 10.51
C ALA A 25 -0.08 -6.68 9.49
N VAL A 26 0.38 -7.13 8.32
CA VAL A 26 0.84 -6.23 7.24
C VAL A 26 -0.29 -5.38 6.70
N ILE A 27 -1.48 -5.96 6.46
CA ILE A 27 -2.66 -5.22 6.00
C ILE A 27 -3.05 -4.14 7.01
N VAL A 28 -3.09 -4.48 8.30
CA VAL A 28 -3.43 -3.54 9.37
C VAL A 28 -2.37 -2.45 9.49
N ALA A 29 -1.08 -2.79 9.42
CA ALA A 29 -0.01 -1.81 9.45
C ALA A 29 -0.09 -0.81 8.29
N GLY A 30 -0.37 -1.29 7.07
CA GLY A 30 -0.58 -0.44 5.90
C GLY A 30 -1.78 0.51 6.07
N LEU A 31 -2.89 0.00 6.60
CA LEU A 31 -4.08 0.80 6.90
C LEU A 31 -3.81 1.88 7.95
N VAL A 32 -3.05 1.55 9.00
CA VAL A 32 -2.70 2.50 10.07
C VAL A 32 -1.83 3.64 9.53
N ILE A 33 -0.80 3.32 8.73
CA ILE A 33 0.05 4.34 8.11
C ILE A 33 -0.77 5.24 7.18
N GLY A 34 -1.65 4.66 6.36
CA GLY A 34 -2.56 5.40 5.51
C GLY A 34 -3.50 6.33 6.30
N ALA A 35 -4.09 5.84 7.39
CA ALA A 35 -4.97 6.63 8.25
C ALA A 35 -4.23 7.79 8.92
N ILE A 36 -2.99 7.58 9.38
CA ILE A 36 -2.14 8.64 9.94
C ILE A 36 -1.84 9.70 8.87
N TYR A 37 -1.50 9.29 7.64
CA TYR A 37 -1.23 10.23 6.55
C TYR A 37 -2.46 11.08 6.19
N VAL A 38 -3.64 10.47 6.09
CA VAL A 38 -4.89 11.21 5.81
C VAL A 38 -5.25 12.13 6.97
N GLY A 39 -5.10 11.68 8.21
CA GLY A 39 -5.36 12.50 9.40
C GLY A 39 -4.40 13.70 9.48
N ALA A 40 -3.11 13.48 9.24
CA ALA A 40 -2.12 14.54 9.17
C ALA A 40 -2.46 15.52 8.05
N LYS A 41 -2.79 15.04 6.84
CA LYS A 41 -3.21 15.91 5.75
C LYS A 41 -4.42 16.74 6.17
N ALA A 42 -5.46 16.14 6.76
CA ALA A 42 -6.66 16.88 7.17
C ALA A 42 -6.38 17.96 8.23
N MET A 43 -5.44 17.75 9.14
CA MET A 43 -5.10 18.74 10.17
C MET A 43 -4.12 19.82 9.68
N PHE A 44 -3.20 19.48 8.78
CA PHE A 44 -2.13 20.39 8.32
C PHE A 44 -2.42 21.03 6.96
N SER A 45 -3.35 20.51 6.16
CA SER A 45 -3.76 21.11 4.88
C SER A 45 -4.67 22.33 5.03
N ASP A 46 -5.10 22.65 6.25
CA ASP A 46 -5.83 23.88 6.56
C ASP A 46 -4.88 25.06 6.86
N THR A 47 -3.58 24.90 6.61
CA THR A 47 -2.64 26.01 6.62
C THR A 47 -2.61 26.60 5.21
N GLU A 48 -2.97 27.87 5.10
CA GLU A 48 -3.17 28.69 3.88
C GLU A 48 -1.97 28.75 2.89
N ASP A 49 -0.89 28.01 3.15
CA ASP A 49 0.38 27.96 2.40
C ASP A 49 0.50 26.79 1.39
N ALA A 50 -0.60 26.12 1.07
CA ALA A 50 -0.61 25.16 -0.03
C ALA A 50 -0.55 25.92 -1.37
N ILE A 51 0.66 26.08 -1.94
CA ILE A 51 0.83 26.58 -3.30
C ILE A 51 0.12 25.60 -4.25
N PRO A 52 -0.98 25.98 -4.93
CA PRO A 52 -1.67 25.09 -5.83
C PRO A 52 -0.79 24.86 -7.06
N ILE A 53 -0.08 23.73 -7.09
CA ILE A 53 0.55 23.25 -8.31
C ILE A 53 -0.57 22.80 -9.25
N ASN A 54 -1.02 23.73 -10.09
CA ASN A 54 -1.82 23.40 -11.25
C ASN A 54 -0.92 22.64 -12.22
N ASP A 55 -0.96 21.30 -12.17
CA ASP A 55 -0.37 20.44 -13.19
C ASP A 55 -1.09 20.69 -14.52
N THR A 56 -0.65 21.74 -15.21
CA THR A 56 -1.06 22.00 -16.58
C THR A 56 -0.23 21.04 -17.43
N ILE A 57 -0.78 19.84 -17.66
CA ILE A 57 -0.24 18.93 -18.65
C ILE A 57 -0.45 19.61 -19.99
N THR A 58 0.56 20.32 -20.48
CA THR A 58 0.61 20.80 -21.86
C THR A 58 0.75 19.58 -22.75
N GLU A 59 -0.38 19.03 -23.18
CA GLU A 59 -0.46 18.08 -24.27
C GLU A 59 0.08 18.77 -25.52
N ILE A 60 1.35 18.52 -25.86
CA ILE A 60 1.92 18.93 -27.14
C ILE A 60 1.37 17.99 -28.22
N THR A 61 0.27 18.39 -28.86
CA THR A 61 -0.19 17.74 -30.09
C THR A 61 0.86 17.95 -31.18
N THR A 62 1.68 16.93 -31.44
CA THR A 62 2.53 16.87 -32.64
C THR A 62 1.65 16.59 -33.85
N LYS A 63 1.67 17.53 -34.80
CA LYS A 63 0.91 17.53 -36.05
C LYS A 63 1.39 16.47 -37.03
#